data_AF-S0FZ43-F1
#
_entry.id   AF-S0FZ43-F1
#
_cell.length_a   1.000
_cell.length_b   1.000
_cell.length_c   1.000
_cell.angle_alpha   90.00
_cell.angle_beta   90.00
_cell.angle_gamma   90.00
#
_symmetry.space_group_name_H-M   'P 1'
#
loop_
_entity.id
_entity.type
_entity.pdbx_description
1 polymer ?
#
loop_
_entity_poly.entity_id
_entity_poly.type
_entity_poly.pdbx_seq_one_letter_code
_entity_poly.pdbx_strand_id
1 'polypeptide(L)'
;MKKELIWVPFLGLAWWALDFPFMKRYSREFLAKNPHMKGKDLESTRKACQKFRHTPVSIMNFVEGTRYTPEKAKTSAFSHLLTPKAGGIAFVLGSMDQCLNHILDVTIVYPDGVPSFWSFISGKTRKIIVDCQLLEIGWQIKGDYFNDPVFKAQFCEWLNQLWQEKDRKIEHLLSS
;
A
#
# COMPACT_ATOMS: atom_id res chain seq x y z
N MET A 1 -11.73 3.51 17.90
CA MET A 1 -12.41 2.27 17.46
C MET A 1 -13.61 2.65 16.62
N LYS A 2 -13.80 2.09 15.43
CA LYS A 2 -15.11 2.17 14.76
C LYS A 2 -15.67 0.77 14.54
N LYS A 3 -16.82 0.56 15.19
CA LYS A 3 -17.64 -0.66 15.29
C LYS A 3 -18.33 -1.05 13.97
N GLU A 4 -17.87 -0.57 12.81
CA GLU A 4 -18.58 -0.70 11.53
C GLU A 4 -18.19 -1.94 10.69
N LEU A 5 -17.18 -2.73 11.11
CA LEU A 5 -16.76 -3.94 10.39
C LEU A 5 -17.17 -5.26 11.07
N ILE A 6 -18.05 -5.22 12.07
CA ILE A 6 -18.40 -6.40 12.88
C ILE A 6 -19.47 -7.30 12.22
N TRP A 7 -20.01 -6.95 11.04
CA TRP A 7 -21.03 -7.79 10.40
C TRP A 7 -20.86 -7.95 8.88
N VAL A 8 -19.75 -8.57 8.48
CA VAL A 8 -19.72 -9.28 7.20
C VAL A 8 -19.29 -10.73 7.47
N PRO A 9 -20.25 -11.67 7.63
CA PRO A 9 -20.00 -13.03 8.12
C PRO A 9 -19.14 -13.90 7.18
N PHE A 10 -18.77 -13.41 6.01
CA PHE A 10 -18.01 -14.15 5.00
C PHE A 10 -16.58 -13.61 4.75
N LEU A 11 -16.21 -12.44 5.27
CA LEU A 11 -14.86 -11.91 5.01
C LEU A 11 -13.76 -12.73 5.70
N GLY A 12 -14.02 -13.24 6.91
CA GLY A 12 -13.08 -14.13 7.61
C GLY A 12 -12.89 -15.47 6.90
N LEU A 13 -13.96 -16.01 6.30
CA LEU A 13 -13.94 -17.22 5.47
C LEU A 13 -13.25 -16.97 4.12
N ALA A 14 -13.47 -15.82 3.49
CA ALA A 14 -12.77 -15.42 2.27
C ALA A 14 -11.25 -15.20 2.53
N TRP A 15 -10.88 -14.62 3.68
CA TRP A 15 -9.49 -14.44 4.07
C TRP A 15 -8.78 -15.76 4.41
N TRP A 16 -9.51 -16.68 5.05
CA TRP A 16 -9.02 -18.03 5.36
C TRP A 16 -8.90 -18.90 4.10
N ALA A 17 -9.79 -18.71 3.11
CA ALA A 17 -9.76 -19.43 1.82
C ALA A 17 -8.69 -18.92 0.83
N LEU A 18 -8.19 -17.69 1.00
CA LEU A 18 -7.23 -17.06 0.08
C LEU A 18 -5.75 -17.18 0.51
N ASP A 19 -5.44 -17.94 1.57
CA ASP A 19 -4.06 -18.26 2.00
C ASP A 19 -3.15 -17.02 2.23
N PHE A 20 -3.74 -15.85 2.50
CA PHE A 20 -2.98 -14.61 2.71
C PHE A 20 -2.29 -14.63 4.09
N PRO A 21 -0.96 -14.51 4.16
CA PRO A 21 -0.26 -14.45 5.43
C PRO A 21 -0.69 -13.18 6.17
N PHE A 22 -1.35 -13.34 7.31
CA PHE A 22 -1.63 -12.24 8.22
C PHE A 22 -0.29 -11.70 8.75
N MET A 23 0.21 -10.64 8.11
CA MET A 23 1.41 -9.93 8.56
C MET A 23 1.09 -9.26 9.90
N LYS A 24 1.62 -9.81 11.00
CA LYS A 24 1.45 -9.23 12.33
C LYS A 24 2.26 -7.95 12.41
N ARG A 25 1.60 -6.82 12.63
CA ARG A 25 2.29 -5.55 12.87
C ARG A 25 2.60 -5.43 14.36
N TYR A 26 3.83 -5.74 14.77
CA TYR A 26 4.27 -5.44 16.13
C TYR A 26 4.48 -3.92 16.30
N SER A 27 3.89 -3.34 17.35
CA SER A 27 4.08 -1.93 17.68
C SER A 27 5.51 -1.67 18.17
N ARG A 28 5.99 -0.42 18.02
CA ARG A 28 7.33 -0.03 18.52
C ARG A 28 7.51 -0.33 20.00
N GLU A 29 6.47 -0.08 20.80
CA GLU A 29 6.43 -0.34 22.24
C GLU A 29 6.52 -1.84 22.56
N PHE A 30 5.89 -2.69 21.74
CA PHE A 30 5.95 -4.14 21.90
C PHE A 30 7.34 -4.70 21.53
N LEU A 31 7.94 -4.19 20.47
CA LEU A 31 9.30 -4.57 20.03
C LEU A 31 10.38 -4.11 21.01
N ALA A 32 10.20 -2.95 21.66
CA ALA A 32 11.10 -2.47 22.70
C ALA A 32 11.09 -3.40 23.94
N LYS A 33 9.94 -3.98 24.27
CA LYS A 33 9.79 -4.94 25.38
C LYS A 33 10.18 -6.37 25.01
N ASN A 34 10.15 -6.73 23.73
CA ASN A 34 10.48 -8.06 23.22
C ASN A 34 11.49 -7.96 22.07
N PRO A 35 12.75 -7.58 22.35
CA PRO A 35 13.77 -7.39 21.31
C PRO A 35 14.04 -8.66 20.49
N HIS A 36 13.83 -9.86 21.08
CA HIS A 36 13.95 -11.16 20.41
C HIS A 36 12.84 -11.45 19.38
N MET A 37 11.78 -10.64 19.33
CA MET A 37 10.71 -10.73 18.33
C MET A 37 10.98 -9.86 17.10
N LYS A 38 11.98 -8.97 17.17
CA LYS A 38 12.41 -8.14 16.06
C LYS A 38 13.06 -9.03 14.99
N GLY A 39 12.46 -9.09 13.79
CA GLY A 39 12.97 -9.88 12.67
C GLY A 39 12.33 -11.27 12.46
N LYS A 40 11.66 -11.85 13.47
CA LYS A 40 10.97 -13.15 13.33
C LYS A 40 9.82 -13.14 12.31
N ASP A 41 9.17 -11.98 12.10
CA ASP A 41 8.16 -11.82 11.06
C ASP A 41 8.77 -11.90 9.65
N LEU A 42 9.97 -11.35 9.46
CA LEU A 42 10.65 -11.37 8.16
C LEU A 42 10.99 -12.81 7.75
N GLU A 43 11.46 -13.63 8.70
CA GLU A 43 11.74 -15.06 8.49
C GLU A 43 10.47 -15.87 8.23
N SER A 44 9.38 -15.57 8.97
CA SER A 44 8.10 -16.25 8.80
C SER A 44 7.46 -15.93 7.44
N THR A 45 7.52 -14.66 7.01
CA THR A 45 7.09 -14.23 5.68
C THR A 45 7.98 -14.84 4.59
N ARG A 46 9.30 -14.97 4.81
CA ARG A 46 10.22 -15.61 3.86
C ARG A 46 9.95 -17.12 3.70
N LYS A 47 9.57 -17.82 4.77
CA LYS A 47 9.11 -19.22 4.67
C LYS A 47 7.78 -19.33 3.91
N ALA A 48 6.86 -18.39 4.11
CA ALA A 48 5.64 -18.34 3.31
C ALA A 48 5.95 -18.07 1.82
N CYS A 49 6.94 -17.24 1.50
CA CYS A 49 7.42 -16.99 0.14
C CYS A 49 7.89 -18.26 -0.59
N GLN A 50 8.44 -19.26 0.11
CA GLN A 50 8.79 -20.55 -0.51
C GLN A 50 7.55 -21.31 -0.99
N LYS A 51 6.41 -21.20 -0.28
CA LYS A 51 5.13 -21.78 -0.69
C LYS A 51 4.52 -21.05 -1.89
N PHE A 52 4.77 -19.74 -2.00
CA PHE A 52 4.26 -18.89 -3.09
C PHE A 52 5.10 -18.94 -4.37
N ARG A 53 6.25 -19.64 -4.37
CA ARG A 53 7.12 -19.74 -5.56
C ARG A 53 6.45 -20.40 -6.77
N HIS A 54 5.37 -21.14 -6.55
CA HIS A 54 4.61 -21.85 -7.58
C HIS A 54 3.17 -21.34 -7.74
N THR A 55 2.77 -20.29 -7.01
CA THR A 55 1.41 -19.73 -7.06
C THR A 55 1.49 -18.23 -7.28
N PRO A 56 0.89 -17.68 -8.36
CA PRO A 56 0.90 -16.25 -8.59
C PRO A 56 0.16 -15.54 -7.45
N VAL A 57 0.85 -14.63 -6.78
CA VAL A 57 0.29 -13.80 -5.70
C VAL A 57 0.33 -12.34 -6.09
N SER A 58 -0.72 -11.60 -5.74
CA SER A 58 -0.75 -10.14 -5.85
C SER A 58 -0.96 -9.53 -4.47
N ILE A 59 -0.24 -8.45 -4.20
CA ILE A 59 -0.29 -7.75 -2.91
C ILE A 59 -0.80 -6.35 -3.16
N MET A 60 -1.93 -6.04 -2.54
CA MET A 60 -2.49 -4.71 -2.58
C MET A 60 -1.94 -3.88 -1.42
N ASN A 61 -1.39 -2.70 -1.72
CA ASN A 61 -0.87 -1.78 -0.71
C ASN A 61 -1.49 -0.38 -0.85
N PHE A 62 -2.07 0.11 0.24
CA PHE A 62 -2.54 1.48 0.34
C PHE A 62 -1.50 2.32 1.07
N VAL A 63 -0.58 2.93 0.32
CA VAL A 63 0.61 3.59 0.87
C VAL A 63 0.29 4.77 1.80
N GLU A 64 -0.81 5.49 1.58
CA GLU A 64 -1.27 6.56 2.50
C GLU A 64 -1.73 6.00 3.87
N GLY A 65 -2.15 4.73 3.88
CA GLY A 65 -2.63 4.00 5.04
C GLY A 65 -3.98 4.45 5.57
N THR A 66 -4.63 5.45 4.97
CA THR A 66 -6.00 5.86 5.28
C THR A 66 -6.67 6.48 4.05
N ARG A 67 -8.00 6.51 4.02
CA ARG A 67 -8.75 7.24 2.99
C ARG A 67 -8.51 8.75 3.07
N TYR A 68 -8.37 9.37 1.90
CA TYR A 68 -8.31 10.82 1.72
C TYR A 68 -9.53 11.52 2.33
N THR A 69 -9.28 12.65 2.98
CA THR A 69 -10.30 13.59 3.46
C THR A 69 -9.67 14.97 3.46
N PRO A 70 -10.41 16.06 3.17
CA PRO A 70 -9.86 17.41 3.17
C PRO A 70 -9.11 17.77 4.46
N GLU A 71 -9.59 17.30 5.61
CA GLU A 71 -8.93 17.53 6.90
C GLU A 71 -7.51 16.95 6.98
N LYS A 72 -7.31 15.73 6.46
CA LYS A 72 -6.00 15.07 6.45
C LYS A 72 -5.07 15.62 5.39
N ALA A 73 -5.62 16.21 4.34
CA ALA A 73 -4.85 16.80 3.25
C ALA A 73 -4.13 18.08 3.67
N LYS A 74 -4.63 18.78 4.71
CA LYS A 74 -4.03 20.02 5.24
C LYS A 74 -2.56 19.90 5.60
N THR A 75 -2.10 18.70 5.99
CA THR A 75 -0.69 18.45 6.36
C THR A 75 0.09 17.72 5.27
N SER A 76 -0.52 17.48 4.12
CA SER A 76 0.13 16.86 2.97
C SER A 76 1.00 17.87 2.23
N ALA A 77 2.13 17.40 1.71
CA ALA A 77 2.96 18.19 0.79
C ALA A 77 2.49 18.10 -0.67
N PHE A 78 1.41 17.34 -0.92
CA PHE A 78 0.84 17.07 -2.23
C PHE A 78 -0.56 17.66 -2.33
N SER A 79 -0.96 18.09 -3.53
CA SER A 79 -2.24 18.78 -3.74
C SER A 79 -3.43 17.82 -3.70
N HIS A 80 -3.26 16.61 -4.25
CA HIS A 80 -4.34 15.64 -4.48
C HIS A 80 -4.19 14.35 -3.67
N LEU A 81 -3.06 14.17 -3.01
CA LEU A 81 -2.69 12.95 -2.30
C LEU A 81 -2.38 13.24 -0.83
N LEU A 82 -2.50 12.22 0.03
CA LEU A 82 -1.91 12.28 1.37
C LEU A 82 -0.43 11.89 1.32
N THR A 83 0.34 12.33 2.31
CA THR A 83 1.75 11.94 2.46
C THR A 83 1.90 10.41 2.51
N PRO A 84 2.76 9.81 1.68
CA PRO A 84 2.93 8.36 1.64
C PRO A 84 3.63 7.84 2.90
N LYS A 85 3.29 6.61 3.31
CA LYS A 85 3.93 5.90 4.42
C LYS A 85 4.80 4.77 3.89
N ALA A 86 6.09 5.05 3.73
CA ALA A 86 7.08 4.13 3.17
C ALA A 86 7.17 2.76 3.88
N GLY A 87 6.94 2.70 5.18
CA GLY A 87 7.20 1.48 5.96
C GLY A 87 6.40 0.25 5.52
N GLY A 88 5.16 0.41 5.03
CA GLY A 88 4.34 -0.72 4.59
C GLY A 88 4.83 -1.33 3.28
N ILE A 89 5.10 -0.49 2.28
CA ILE A 89 5.63 -0.92 0.98
C ILE A 89 7.06 -1.45 1.09
N ALA A 90 7.90 -0.81 1.91
CA ALA A 90 9.25 -1.28 2.17
C ALA A 90 9.28 -2.67 2.85
N PHE A 91 8.33 -2.95 3.75
CA PHE A 91 8.20 -4.27 4.36
C PHE A 91 7.87 -5.35 3.34
N VAL A 92 6.90 -5.09 2.46
CA VAL A 92 6.50 -6.03 1.41
C VAL A 92 7.65 -6.29 0.44
N LEU A 93 8.29 -5.23 -0.06
CA LEU A 93 9.42 -5.35 -1.00
C LEU A 93 10.61 -6.07 -0.36
N GLY A 94 10.99 -5.70 0.88
CA GLY A 94 12.11 -6.35 1.58
C GLY A 94 11.85 -7.81 1.97
N SER A 95 10.60 -8.18 2.26
CA SER A 95 10.25 -9.55 2.64
C SER A 95 10.04 -10.48 1.45
N MET A 96 9.70 -9.92 0.28
CA MET A 96 9.26 -10.65 -0.90
C MET A 96 10.06 -10.32 -2.17
N ASP A 97 11.26 -9.74 -2.03
CA ASP A 97 12.13 -9.29 -3.13
C ASP A 97 12.33 -10.35 -4.23
N GLN A 98 12.40 -11.63 -3.86
CA GLN A 98 12.60 -12.75 -4.81
C GLN A 98 11.30 -13.28 -5.44
N CYS A 99 10.14 -12.79 -5.00
CA CYS A 99 8.81 -13.25 -5.43
C CYS A 99 8.01 -12.15 -6.14
N LEU A 100 8.44 -10.89 -6.07
CA LEU A 100 7.79 -9.77 -6.74
C LEU A 100 8.58 -9.39 -7.98
N ASN A 101 7.90 -9.37 -9.12
CA ASN A 101 8.51 -9.00 -10.40
C ASN A 101 8.23 -7.54 -10.77
N HIS A 102 7.03 -7.05 -10.47
CA HIS A 102 6.55 -5.73 -10.88
C HIS A 102 5.67 -5.12 -9.79
N ILE A 103 5.58 -3.79 -9.80
CA ILE A 103 4.60 -3.03 -9.03
C ILE A 103 3.57 -2.50 -10.03
N LEU A 104 2.30 -2.80 -9.81
CA LEU A 104 1.22 -2.14 -10.53
C LEU A 104 0.80 -0.90 -9.75
N ASP A 105 1.23 0.26 -10.23
CA ASP A 105 0.82 1.55 -9.67
C ASP A 105 -0.54 1.95 -10.21
N VAL A 106 -1.52 2.11 -9.31
CA VAL A 106 -2.92 2.38 -9.67
C VAL A 106 -3.32 3.74 -9.12
N THR A 107 -3.88 4.58 -9.98
CA THR A 107 -4.43 5.90 -9.65
C THR A 107 -5.91 5.92 -10.00
N ILE A 108 -6.76 6.23 -9.02
CA ILE A 108 -8.20 6.31 -9.22
C ILE A 108 -8.61 7.77 -9.02
N VAL A 109 -9.15 8.38 -10.07
CA VAL A 109 -9.59 9.78 -10.08
C VAL A 109 -11.09 9.83 -10.30
N TYR A 110 -11.75 10.70 -9.53
CA TYR A 110 -13.18 10.98 -9.63
C TYR A 110 -13.37 12.45 -10.06
N PRO A 111 -13.43 12.74 -11.38
CA PRO A 111 -13.54 14.12 -11.88
C PRO A 111 -14.76 14.86 -11.35
N ASP A 112 -15.87 14.16 -11.18
CA ASP A 112 -17.13 14.70 -10.64
C ASP A 112 -17.20 14.66 -9.10
N GLY A 113 -16.08 14.35 -8.44
CA GLY A 113 -15.99 14.16 -6.99
C GLY A 113 -16.24 12.72 -6.53
N VAL A 114 -15.78 12.41 -5.31
CA VAL A 114 -15.85 11.06 -4.74
C VAL A 114 -17.31 10.65 -4.51
N PRO A 115 -17.80 9.56 -5.13
CA PRO A 115 -19.19 9.15 -4.99
C PRO A 115 -19.46 8.54 -3.62
N SER A 116 -20.67 8.76 -3.11
CA SER A 116 -21.20 7.91 -2.03
C SER A 116 -21.49 6.51 -2.55
N PHE A 117 -21.53 5.51 -1.67
CA PHE A 117 -21.85 4.13 -2.03
C PHE A 117 -23.15 4.03 -2.85
N TRP A 118 -24.21 4.71 -2.40
CA TRP A 118 -25.49 4.74 -3.09
C TRP A 118 -25.40 5.44 -4.45
N SER A 119 -24.64 6.54 -4.57
CA SER A 119 -24.43 7.23 -5.84
C SER A 119 -23.73 6.32 -6.87
N PHE A 120 -22.79 5.49 -6.40
CA PHE A 120 -22.09 4.53 -7.23
C PHE A 120 -23.03 3.43 -7.75
N ILE A 121 -23.73 2.72 -6.86
CA ILE A 121 -24.59 1.59 -7.27
C ILE A 121 -25.87 2.01 -8.00
N SER A 122 -26.32 3.27 -7.84
CA SER A 122 -27.50 3.80 -8.55
C SER A 122 -27.17 4.41 -9.92
N GLY A 123 -25.93 4.29 -10.40
CA GLY A 123 -25.52 4.80 -11.71
C GLY A 123 -25.41 6.32 -11.80
N LYS A 124 -25.43 7.03 -10.66
CA LYS A 124 -25.26 8.50 -10.62
C LYS A 124 -23.81 8.93 -10.80
N THR A 125 -22.86 8.01 -10.62
CA THR A 125 -21.44 8.26 -10.88
C THR A 125 -21.17 8.20 -12.38
N ARG A 126 -20.83 9.33 -13.00
CA ARG A 126 -20.74 9.45 -14.46
C ARG A 126 -19.38 9.03 -15.00
N LYS A 127 -18.30 9.47 -14.34
CA LYS A 127 -16.92 9.24 -14.80
C LYS A 127 -16.04 8.80 -13.62
N ILE A 128 -15.33 7.69 -13.81
CA ILE A 128 -14.22 7.26 -12.95
C ILE A 128 -13.07 6.97 -13.89
N ILE A 129 -11.91 7.57 -13.62
CA ILE A 129 -10.70 7.32 -14.39
C ILE A 129 -9.81 6.41 -13.54
N VAL A 130 -9.40 5.30 -14.12
CA VAL A 130 -8.43 4.38 -13.51
C VAL A 130 -7.19 4.37 -14.41
N ASP A 131 -6.12 4.99 -13.93
CA ASP A 131 -4.81 4.95 -14.58
C ASP A 131 -3.97 3.85 -13.92
N CYS A 132 -3.40 2.98 -14.74
CA CYS A 132 -2.57 1.86 -14.30
C CYS A 132 -1.21 1.96 -14.98
N GLN A 133 -0.15 1.99 -14.19
CA GLN A 133 1.23 2.01 -14.66
C GLN A 133 1.98 0.81 -14.09
N LEU A 134 2.61 0.04 -14.97
CA LEU A 134 3.50 -1.03 -14.55
C LEU A 134 4.88 -0.44 -14.27
N LEU A 135 5.42 -0.70 -13.08
CA LEU A 135 6.75 -0.29 -12.65
C LEU A 135 7.62 -1.52 -12.44
N GLU A 136 8.83 -1.49 -12.98
CA GLU A 136 9.84 -2.51 -12.72
C GLU A 136 10.44 -2.33 -11.32
N ILE A 137 10.73 -3.45 -10.66
CA ILE A 137 11.41 -3.44 -9.37
C ILE A 137 12.93 -3.32 -9.59
N GLY A 138 13.37 -2.08 -9.77
CA GLY A 138 14.77 -1.70 -9.94
C GLY A 138 15.60 -1.77 -8.65
N TRP A 139 16.92 -1.69 -8.78
CA TRP A 139 17.88 -1.77 -7.67
C TRP A 139 17.65 -0.71 -6.58
N GLN A 140 17.14 0.48 -6.95
CA GLN A 140 16.85 1.59 -6.03
C GLN A 140 15.80 1.27 -4.94
N ILE A 141 15.00 0.23 -5.12
CA ILE A 141 13.98 -0.21 -4.15
C ILE A 141 14.21 -1.63 -3.64
N LYS A 142 15.38 -2.21 -3.94
CA LYS A 142 15.82 -3.51 -3.46
C LYS A 142 16.92 -3.34 -2.42
N GLY A 143 16.58 -3.51 -1.15
CA GLY A 143 17.53 -3.32 -0.04
C GLY A 143 16.86 -3.35 1.33
N ASP A 144 17.66 -3.12 2.38
CA ASP A 144 17.20 -3.19 3.76
C ASP A 144 16.75 -1.82 4.30
N TYR A 145 15.48 -1.50 4.08
CA TYR A 145 14.88 -0.23 4.55
C TYR A 145 14.96 -0.04 6.09
N PHE A 146 15.02 -1.12 6.86
CA PHE A 146 14.90 -1.04 8.32
C PHE A 146 16.25 -0.94 9.02
N ASN A 147 17.31 -1.48 8.43
CA ASN A 147 18.64 -1.52 9.04
C ASN A 147 19.71 -0.73 8.28
N ASP A 148 19.46 -0.30 7.03
CA ASP A 148 20.37 0.56 6.25
C ASP A 148 19.81 1.99 6.12
N PRO A 149 20.38 2.98 6.84
CA PRO A 149 19.96 4.38 6.76
C PRO A 149 20.14 5.02 5.38
N VAL A 150 21.16 4.62 4.62
CA VAL A 150 21.44 5.16 3.28
C VAL A 150 20.39 4.67 2.31
N PHE A 151 20.14 3.36 2.30
CA PHE A 151 19.08 2.78 1.48
C PHE A 151 17.70 3.33 1.87
N LYS A 152 17.43 3.50 3.17
CA LYS A 152 16.18 4.12 3.63
C LYS A 152 15.95 5.51 3.04
N ALA A 153 16.99 6.35 2.99
CA ALA A 153 16.89 7.68 2.40
C ALA A 153 16.59 7.60 0.89
N GLN A 154 17.30 6.74 0.16
CA GLN A 154 17.07 6.49 -1.27
C GLN A 154 15.65 5.99 -1.55
N PHE A 155 15.15 5.06 -0.73
CA PHE A 155 13.80 4.53 -0.86
C PHE A 155 12.73 5.60 -0.63
N CYS A 156 12.90 6.44 0.40
CA CYS A 156 11.99 7.55 0.66
C CYS A 156 12.01 8.57 -0.50
N GLU A 157 13.18 8.86 -1.06
CA GLU A 157 13.32 9.75 -2.21
C GLU A 157 12.59 9.19 -3.43
N TRP A 158 12.82 7.93 -3.77
CA TRP A 158 12.09 7.24 -4.85
C TRP A 158 10.58 7.30 -4.65
N LEU A 159 10.10 7.02 -3.43
CA LEU A 159 8.67 7.03 -3.14
C LEU A 159 8.08 8.44 -3.26
N ASN A 160 8.80 9.47 -2.82
CA ASN A 160 8.37 10.85 -2.96
C ASN A 160 8.31 11.27 -4.44
N GLN A 161 9.28 10.88 -5.27
CA GLN A 161 9.28 11.15 -6.70
C GLN A 161 8.07 10.50 -7.39
N LEU A 162 7.81 9.22 -7.10
CA LEU A 162 6.62 8.52 -7.58
C LEU A 162 5.33 9.25 -7.15
N TRP A 163 5.29 9.76 -5.93
CA TRP A 163 4.15 10.53 -5.42
C TRP A 163 3.97 11.86 -6.14
N GLN A 164 5.05 12.59 -6.40
CA GLN A 164 5.00 13.86 -7.15
C GLN A 164 4.52 13.64 -8.58
N GLU A 165 4.98 12.59 -9.25
CA GLU A 165 4.52 12.21 -10.59
C GLU A 165 3.03 11.86 -10.57
N LYS A 166 2.58 11.08 -9.59
CA LYS A 166 1.17 10.74 -9.41
C LYS A 166 0.31 11.98 -9.15
N ASP A 167 0.76 12.91 -8.30
CA ASP A 167 0.04 14.15 -8.00
C ASP A 167 -0.17 15.01 -9.26
N ARG A 168 0.89 15.19 -10.07
CA ARG A 168 0.80 15.88 -11.37
C ARG A 168 -0.11 15.14 -12.35
N LYS A 169 -0.05 13.81 -12.37
CA LYS A 169 -0.92 13.00 -13.22
C LYS A 169 -2.39 13.19 -12.85
N ILE A 170 -2.72 13.23 -11.55
CA ILE A 170 -4.09 13.49 -11.09
C ILE A 170 -4.58 14.85 -11.57
N GLU A 171 -3.77 15.91 -11.46
CA GLU A 171 -4.09 17.23 -11.99
C GLU A 171 -4.43 17.20 -13.50
N HIS A 172 -3.62 16.50 -14.30
CA HIS A 172 -3.89 16.33 -15.72
C HIS A 172 -5.20 15.55 -15.99
N LEU A 173 -5.44 14.48 -15.24
CA LEU A 173 -6.65 13.67 -15.39
C LEU A 173 -7.93 14.39 -14.95
N LEU A 174 -7.83 15.34 -14.02
CA LEU A 174 -8.95 16.18 -13.58
C LEU A 174 -9.29 17.28 -14.61
N SER A 175 -8.31 17.74 -15.37
CA SER A 175 -8.50 18.75 -16.42
C SER A 175 -8.91 18.18 -17.79
N SER A 176 -8.99 16.83 -17.91
CA SER A 176 -9.36 16.09 -19.13
C SER A 176 -10.82 15.64 -19.16
#